data_AF-A0AA87Z2I4-F1
#
_entry.id   AF-A0AA87Z2I4-F1
#
_cell.length_a   1.000
_cell.length_b   1.000
_cell.length_c   1.000
_cell.angle_alpha   90.00
_cell.angle_beta   90.00
_cell.angle_gamma   90.00
#
_symmetry.space_group_name_H-M   'P 1'
#
loop_
_entity.id
_entity.type
_entity.pdbx_description
1 polymer ?
#
loop_
_entity_poly.entity_id
_entity_poly.type
_entity_poly.pdbx_seq_one_letter_code
_entity_poly.pdbx_strand_id
1 'polypeptide(L)' 'MAASSSSSSSSNIVLVTFAIALLVFTGSCSAQLSPGFYQKRCPNVFGAVKSVVKSAISKENRIGASLLRLHFHDCFVN' A
#
# COMPACT_ATOMS: atom_id res chain seq x y z
N MET A 1 24.13 -52.72 5.01
CA MET A 1 23.79 -51.50 5.75
C MET A 1 24.04 -50.32 4.82
N ALA A 2 23.07 -49.95 3.98
CA ALA A 2 23.23 -48.81 3.09
C ALA A 2 21.90 -48.08 2.91
N ALA A 3 21.99 -46.76 3.02
CA ALA A 3 21.11 -45.75 2.47
C ALA A 3 19.71 -45.57 3.09
N SER A 4 19.67 -45.18 4.36
CA SER A 4 18.58 -44.36 4.90
C SER A 4 19.04 -42.90 4.94
N SER A 5 19.22 -42.26 3.77
CA SER A 5 19.63 -40.85 3.69
C SER A 5 18.84 -40.03 2.66
N SER A 6 17.95 -40.67 1.90
CA SER A 6 17.26 -40.04 0.76
C SER A 6 16.00 -39.25 1.13
N SER A 7 15.37 -39.53 2.28
CA SER A 7 14.14 -38.82 2.71
C SER A 7 14.40 -37.39 3.18
N SER A 8 15.45 -37.16 3.96
CA SER A 8 15.73 -35.82 4.51
C SER A 8 16.10 -34.81 3.42
N SER A 9 16.94 -35.20 2.45
CA SER A 9 17.35 -34.33 1.34
C SER A 9 16.18 -33.97 0.43
N SER A 10 15.27 -34.92 0.17
CA SER A 10 14.09 -34.69 -0.67
C SER A 10 13.10 -33.71 -0.02
N SER A 11 12.85 -33.87 1.30
CA SER A 11 12.00 -32.95 2.07
C SER A 11 12.58 -31.54 2.14
N ASN A 12 13.90 -31.39 2.26
CA ASN A 12 14.56 -30.08 2.25
C ASN A 12 14.44 -29.38 0.88
N ILE A 13 14.54 -30.13 -0.22
CA ILE A 13 14.36 -29.58 -1.58
C ILE A 13 12.92 -29.08 -1.77
N VAL A 14 11.92 -29.84 -1.31
CA VAL A 14 10.51 -29.43 -1.37
C VAL A 14 10.27 -28.17 -0.53
N LEU A 15 10.88 -28.09 0.66
CA LEU A 15 10.77 -26.92 1.53
C LEU A 15 11.41 -25.66 0.89
N VAL A 16 12.59 -25.81 0.31
CA VAL A 16 13.32 -24.71 -0.36
C VAL A 16 12.58 -24.23 -1.60
N THR A 17 12.05 -25.14 -2.42
CA THR A 17 11.25 -24.78 -3.60
C THR A 17 9.95 -24.09 -3.22
N PHE A 18 9.29 -24.53 -2.15
CA PHE A 18 8.10 -23.85 -1.62
C PHE A 18 8.41 -22.45 -1.06
N ALA A 19 9.54 -22.29 -0.35
CA ALA A 19 9.99 -21.00 0.16
C ALA A 19 10.36 -20.01 -0.96
N ILE A 20 11.03 -20.47 -2.01
CA ILE A 20 11.33 -19.65 -3.20
C ILE A 20 10.04 -19.28 -3.92
N ALA A 21 9.09 -20.21 -4.05
CA ALA A 21 7.78 -19.91 -4.65
C ALA A 21 7.01 -18.84 -3.87
N LEU A 22 7.05 -18.89 -2.52
CA LEU A 22 6.46 -17.85 -1.66
C LEU A 22 7.15 -16.49 -1.84
N LEU A 23 8.48 -16.45 -1.93
CA LEU A 23 9.25 -15.22 -2.17
C LEU A 23 8.96 -14.60 -3.54
N VAL A 24 8.68 -15.42 -4.56
CA VAL A 24 8.26 -14.96 -5.89
C VAL A 24 6.80 -14.47 -5.87
N PHE A 25 5.97 -15.01 -4.98
CA PHE A 25 4.56 -14.65 -4.84
C PHE A 25 4.33 -13.38 -4.00
N THR A 26 5.30 -12.95 -3.20
CA THR A 26 5.32 -11.62 -2.60
C THR A 26 5.62 -10.58 -3.68
N GLY A 27 4.64 -10.34 -4.55
CA GLY A 27 4.73 -9.36 -5.62
C GLY A 27 4.96 -7.95 -5.07
N SER A 28 5.79 -7.19 -5.76
CA SER A 28 5.93 -5.76 -5.49
C SER A 28 4.60 -5.06 -5.74
N CYS A 29 4.03 -4.43 -4.73
CA CYS A 29 2.82 -3.62 -4.88
C CYS A 29 3.15 -2.40 -5.75
N SER A 30 2.80 -2.42 -7.03
CA SER A 30 2.90 -1.21 -7.86
C SER A 30 1.67 -0.34 -7.60
N ALA A 31 1.75 0.56 -6.63
CA ALA A 31 0.74 1.58 -6.38
C ALA A 31 0.87 2.71 -7.41
N GLN A 32 0.51 2.42 -8.67
CA GLN A 32 0.65 3.36 -9.76
C GLN A 32 -0.39 4.48 -9.63
N LEU A 33 0.09 5.69 -9.34
CA LEU A 33 -0.76 6.88 -9.22
C LEU A 33 -1.15 7.36 -10.62
N SER A 34 -2.42 7.73 -10.77
CA SER A 34 -2.92 8.36 -11.99
C SER A 34 -3.75 9.59 -11.64
N PRO A 35 -3.55 10.74 -12.31
CA PRO A 35 -4.40 11.92 -12.13
C PRO A 35 -5.88 11.64 -12.41
N GLY A 36 -6.16 10.62 -13.22
CA GLY A 36 -7.51 10.23 -13.62
C GLY A 36 -8.16 9.13 -12.80
N PHE A 37 -7.55 8.71 -11.68
CA PHE A 37 -7.99 7.54 -10.91
C PHE A 37 -9.50 7.53 -10.59
N TYR A 38 -10.07 8.69 -10.24
CA TYR A 38 -11.48 8.80 -9.85
C TYR A 38 -12.45 9.12 -11.00
N GLN A 39 -11.99 9.39 -12.22
CA GLN A 39 -12.83 9.93 -13.30
C GLN A 39 -14.05 9.06 -13.63
N LYS A 40 -13.93 7.72 -13.54
CA LYS A 40 -15.03 6.79 -13.87
C LYS A 40 -15.99 6.51 -12.73
N ARG A 41 -15.55 6.63 -11.47
CA ARG A 41 -16.34 6.26 -10.27
C ARG A 41 -16.93 7.48 -9.58
N CYS A 42 -16.13 8.53 -9.43
CA CYS A 42 -16.51 9.76 -8.76
C CYS A 42 -15.82 10.96 -9.47
N PRO A 43 -16.34 11.39 -10.64
CA PRO A 43 -15.72 12.45 -11.43
C PRO A 43 -15.63 13.79 -10.68
N ASN A 44 -16.53 14.03 -9.73
CA ASN A 44 -16.61 15.27 -8.96
C ASN A 44 -15.84 15.24 -7.63
N VAL A 45 -15.06 14.19 -7.36
CA VAL A 45 -14.37 14.03 -6.05
C VAL A 45 -13.53 15.25 -5.67
N PHE A 46 -12.74 15.77 -6.61
CA PHE A 46 -11.87 16.92 -6.35
C PHE A 46 -12.68 18.20 -6.09
N GLY A 47 -13.81 18.38 -6.77
CA GLY A 47 -14.73 19.49 -6.54
C GLY A 47 -15.38 19.43 -5.16
N ALA A 48 -15.90 18.26 -4.79
CA ALA A 48 -16.54 18.03 -3.51
C ALA A 48 -15.55 18.25 -2.34
N VAL A 49 -14.37 17.63 -2.40
CA VAL A 49 -13.31 17.80 -1.38
C VAL A 49 -12.89 19.26 -1.27
N LYS A 50 -12.67 19.95 -2.41
CA LYS A 50 -12.28 21.37 -2.41
C LYS A 50 -13.34 22.27 -1.77
N SER A 51 -14.62 22.00 -2.02
CA SER A 51 -15.74 22.74 -1.43
C SER A 51 -15.77 22.59 0.09
N VAL A 52 -15.69 21.34 0.59
CA VAL A 52 -15.72 21.04 2.03
C VAL A 52 -14.50 21.64 2.74
N VAL A 53 -13.30 21.46 2.17
CA VAL A 53 -12.06 22.00 2.76
C VAL A 53 -12.10 23.53 2.80
N LYS A 54 -12.58 24.20 1.74
CA LYS A 54 -12.75 25.66 1.75
C LYS A 54 -13.73 26.11 2.83
N SER A 55 -14.87 25.46 2.95
CA SER A 55 -15.87 25.79 3.98
C SER A 55 -15.34 25.57 5.40
N ALA A 56 -14.52 24.54 5.61
CA ALA A 56 -13.89 24.28 6.90
C ALA A 56 -12.85 25.35 7.24
N ILE A 57 -11.99 25.73 6.28
CA ILE A 57 -10.99 26.79 6.46
C ILE A 57 -11.66 28.14 6.71
N SER A 58 -12.73 28.48 5.98
CA SER A 58 -13.44 29.75 6.20
C SER A 58 -14.08 29.84 7.58
N LYS A 59 -14.45 28.69 8.17
CA LYS A 59 -14.94 28.62 9.55
C LYS A 59 -13.80 28.76 10.54
N GLU A 60 -12.70 28.07 10.31
CA GLU A 60 -11.51 28.06 11.18
C GLU A 60 -10.22 27.97 10.35
N ASN A 61 -9.51 29.09 10.22
CA ASN A 61 -8.32 29.18 9.36
C ASN A 61 -7.23 28.16 9.73
N ARG A 62 -7.13 27.80 11.03
CA ARG A 62 -6.14 26.84 11.53
C ARG A 62 -6.31 25.43 10.94
N ILE A 63 -7.51 25.06 10.48
CA ILE A 63 -7.78 23.74 9.89
C ILE A 63 -6.87 23.47 8.69
N GLY A 64 -6.58 24.48 7.86
CA GLY A 64 -5.69 24.30 6.70
C GLY A 64 -4.30 23.82 7.12
N ALA A 65 -3.72 24.44 8.15
CA ALA A 65 -2.43 24.03 8.71
C ALA A 65 -2.49 22.65 9.37
N SER A 66 -3.58 22.32 10.07
CA SER A 66 -3.78 21.01 10.69
C SER A 66 -3.87 19.89 9.64
N LEU A 67 -4.59 20.08 8.53
CA LEU A 67 -4.68 19.11 7.44
C LEU A 67 -3.32 18.86 6.77
N LEU A 68 -2.55 19.93 6.54
CA LEU A 68 -1.21 19.82 5.97
C LEU A 68 -0.28 19.03 6.90
N ARG A 69 -0.29 19.35 8.21
CA ARG A 69 0.48 18.61 9.21
C ARG A 69 0.09 17.14 9.26
N LEU A 70 -1.20 16.83 9.19
CA LEU A 70 -1.69 15.45 9.18
C LEU A 70 -1.19 14.70 7.94
N HIS A 71 -1.27 15.30 6.75
CA HIS A 71 -0.77 14.69 5.52
C HIS A 71 0.74 14.37 5.61
N PHE A 72 1.54 15.31 6.12
CA PHE A 72 2.96 15.06 6.33
C PHE A 72 3.22 13.99 7.40
N HIS A 73 2.46 13.99 8.49
CA HIS A 73 2.60 12.98 9.53
C HIS A 73 2.36 11.56 8.99
N ASP A 74 1.28 11.36 8.23
CA ASP A 74 0.93 10.05 7.66
C ASP A 74 1.94 9.58 6.60
N CYS A 75 2.62 10.50 5.92
CA CYS A 75 3.58 10.15 4.86
C CYS A 75 5.02 9.97 5.37
N PHE A 76 5.40 10.64 6.45
CA PHE A 76 6.81 10.73 6.87
C PHE A 76 7.12 10.14 8.25
N VAL A 77 6.11 9.91 9.10
CA VAL A 77 6.33 9.32 10.43
C VAL A 77 5.77 7.91 10.42
N ASN A 78 6.66 6.94 10.17
CA ASN A 78 6.39 5.51 10.30
C ASN A 78 7.49 4.84 11.13
#